data_AF-A0A7K4JUH8-F1
#
_entry.id   AF-A0A7K4JUH8-F1
#
_cell.length_a   1.000
_cell.length_b   1.000
_cell.length_c   1.000
_cell.angle_alpha   90.00
_cell.angle_beta   90.00
_cell.angle_gamma   90.00
#
_symmetry.space_group_name_H-M   'P 1'
#
loop_
_entity.id
_entity.type
_entity.pdbx_description
1 polymer ?
#
loop_
_entity_poly.entity_id
_entity_poly.type
_entity_poly.pdbx_seq_one_letter_code
_entity_poly.pdbx_strand_id
1 'polypeptide(L)'
;DHHVNYGSGSGLQDRVAFVQSDPSQYDASIRLANLQESDTGTYQCRVKKNTVAVHEVIVTVQEKPAPPQCWFEGELAEGSSVLLRCFSR
;
A
#
# COMPACT_ATOMS: atom_id res chain seq x y z
N ASP A 1 -11.63 -10.46 29.60
CA ASP A 1 -10.45 -10.64 28.76
C ASP A 1 -10.54 -9.84 27.48
N HIS A 2 -9.82 -8.74 27.39
CA HIS A 2 -9.67 -7.96 26.15
C HIS A 2 -8.34 -8.34 25.50
N HIS A 3 -8.30 -9.50 24.84
CA HIS A 3 -7.10 -9.91 24.11
C HIS A 3 -7.07 -9.22 22.74
N VAL A 4 -6.24 -8.20 22.62
CA VAL A 4 -6.00 -7.49 21.37
C VAL A 4 -4.97 -8.28 20.55
N ASN A 5 -5.42 -8.95 19.50
CA ASN A 5 -4.54 -9.67 18.58
C ASN A 5 -4.05 -8.72 17.48
N TYR A 6 -2.78 -8.36 17.53
CA TYR A 6 -2.11 -7.71 16.40
C TYR A 6 -1.91 -8.77 15.32
N GLY A 7 -2.60 -8.65 14.19
CA GLY A 7 -2.54 -9.62 13.11
C GLY A 7 -1.10 -9.89 12.68
N SER A 8 -0.62 -11.11 12.90
CA SER A 8 0.75 -11.53 12.57
C SER A 8 0.81 -12.00 11.10
N GLY A 9 0.62 -11.07 10.16
CA GLY A 9 1.02 -11.28 8.77
C GLY A 9 2.53 -11.06 8.64
N SER A 10 3.24 -12.01 8.03
CA SER A 10 4.67 -11.83 7.70
C SER A 10 4.84 -10.58 6.83
N GLY A 11 5.54 -9.55 7.34
CA GLY A 11 5.76 -8.26 6.65
C GLY A 11 4.99 -7.06 7.21
N LEU A 12 3.98 -7.29 8.07
CA LEU A 12 3.20 -6.23 8.73
C LEU A 12 3.57 -6.01 10.19
N GLN A 13 4.45 -6.86 10.74
CA GLN A 13 4.98 -6.73 12.09
C GLN A 13 5.56 -5.33 12.32
N ASP A 14 5.29 -4.76 13.49
CA ASP A 14 5.70 -3.41 13.93
C ASP A 14 5.16 -2.22 13.13
N ARG A 15 4.38 -2.47 12.07
CA ARG A 15 3.84 -1.43 11.18
C ARG A 15 2.34 -1.20 11.37
N VAL A 16 1.67 -2.06 12.12
CA VAL A 16 0.23 -2.00 12.39
C VAL A 16 -0.01 -1.53 13.82
N ALA A 17 -0.87 -0.52 13.97
CA ALA A 17 -1.37 -0.07 15.27
C ALA A 17 -2.86 0.28 15.16
N PHE A 18 -3.62 0.14 16.25
CA PHE A 18 -4.95 0.72 16.31
C PHE A 18 -4.89 2.25 16.27
N VAL A 19 -5.87 2.86 15.63
CA VAL A 19 -6.05 4.32 15.65
C VAL A 19 -6.49 4.77 17.05
N GLN A 20 -7.43 4.05 17.65
CA GLN A 20 -7.77 4.20 19.07
C GLN A 20 -6.85 3.36 19.94
N SER A 21 -6.43 3.90 21.09
CA SER A 21 -5.70 3.12 22.10
C SER A 21 -6.54 1.98 22.67
N ASP A 22 -7.86 2.18 22.75
CA ASP A 22 -8.83 1.18 23.20
C ASP A 22 -9.87 0.91 22.09
N PRO A 23 -9.70 -0.17 21.30
CA PRO A 23 -10.65 -0.53 20.25
C PRO A 23 -12.00 -1.01 20.78
N SER A 24 -12.16 -1.21 22.09
CA SER A 24 -13.46 -1.52 22.70
C SER A 24 -14.43 -0.32 22.67
N GLN A 25 -13.91 0.89 22.44
CA GLN A 25 -14.70 2.12 22.20
C GLN A 25 -15.35 2.17 20.81
N TYR A 26 -15.66 1.00 20.24
CA TYR A 26 -16.37 0.82 18.98
C TYR A 26 -15.62 1.28 17.72
N ASP A 27 -14.31 1.51 17.84
CA ASP A 27 -13.44 1.87 16.71
C ASP A 27 -12.25 0.91 16.63
N ALA A 28 -12.37 -0.06 15.72
CA ALA A 28 -11.34 -1.04 15.42
C ALA A 28 -10.46 -0.63 14.23
N SER A 29 -10.46 0.65 13.84
CA SER A 29 -9.62 1.14 12.75
C SER A 29 -8.14 0.96 13.08
N ILE A 30 -7.37 0.60 12.06
CA ILE A 30 -5.92 0.45 12.14
C ILE A 30 -5.22 1.46 11.25
N ARG A 31 -4.00 1.81 11.65
CA ARG A 31 -3.01 2.51 10.83
C ARG A 31 -1.93 1.50 10.43
N LEU A 32 -1.71 1.37 9.12
CA LEU A 32 -0.57 0.67 8.56
C LEU A 32 0.48 1.70 8.12
N ALA A 33 1.63 1.70 8.79
CA ALA A 33 2.72 2.64 8.52
C ALA A 33 3.70 2.11 7.45
N ASN A 34 4.42 3.03 6.80
CA ASN A 34 5.49 2.72 5.83
C ASN A 34 5.02 1.76 4.71
N LEU A 35 3.90 2.09 4.04
CA LEU A 35 3.29 1.24 3.01
C LEU A 35 4.32 0.81 1.95
N GLN A 36 4.26 -0.47 1.59
CA GLN A 36 5.06 -1.12 0.56
C GLN A 36 4.15 -1.67 -0.52
N GLU A 37 4.61 -1.79 -1.77
CA GLU A 37 3.82 -2.38 -2.86
C GLU A 37 3.27 -3.77 -2.50
N SER A 38 4.07 -4.56 -1.77
CA SER A 38 3.71 -5.89 -1.26
C SER A 38 2.56 -5.91 -0.28
N ASP A 39 2.16 -4.76 0.29
CA ASP A 39 1.01 -4.66 1.17
C ASP A 39 -0.32 -4.56 0.38
N THR A 40 -0.27 -4.46 -0.94
CA THR A 40 -1.46 -4.51 -1.80
C THR A 40 -2.19 -5.83 -1.59
N GLY A 41 -3.49 -5.76 -1.29
CA GLY A 41 -4.29 -6.94 -1.04
C GLY A 41 -5.66 -6.66 -0.43
N THR A 42 -6.37 -7.73 -0.11
CA THR A 42 -7.67 -7.68 0.56
C THR A 42 -7.47 -7.83 2.06
N TYR A 43 -7.85 -6.78 2.79
CA TYR A 43 -7.84 -6.73 4.25
C TYR A 43 -9.23 -7.01 4.78
N GLN A 44 -9.31 -7.76 5.88
CA GLN A 44 -10.58 -8.12 6.49
C GLN A 44 -10.59 -7.72 7.96
N CYS A 45 -11.52 -6.82 8.31
CA CYS A 45 -11.83 -6.48 9.69
C CYS A 45 -12.89 -7.46 10.21
N ARG A 46 -12.56 -8.17 11.29
CA ARG A 46 -13.49 -9.07 11.99
C ARG A 46 -13.67 -8.60 13.43
N VAL A 47 -14.86 -8.16 13.77
CA VAL A 47 -15.21 -7.74 15.13
C VAL A 47 -16.16 -8.76 15.74
N LYS A 48 -15.86 -9.23 16.95
CA LYS A 48 -16.68 -10.21 17.67
C LYS A 48 -17.05 -9.68 19.05
N LYS A 49 -18.36 -9.67 19.34
CA LYS A 49 -18.90 -9.47 20.69
C LYS A 49 -19.82 -10.64 21.07
N ASN A 50 -21.07 -10.60 20.60
CA ASN A 50 -22.01 -11.73 20.68
C ASN A 50 -22.14 -12.43 19.32
N THR A 51 -22.18 -11.64 18.26
CA THR A 51 -22.10 -12.07 16.86
C THR A 51 -20.79 -11.60 16.24
N VAL A 52 -20.49 -12.10 15.04
CA VAL A 52 -19.34 -11.65 14.25
C VAL A 52 -19.83 -10.73 13.16
N ALA A 53 -19.24 -9.54 13.08
CA ALA A 53 -19.36 -8.64 11.93
C ALA A 53 -18.05 -8.68 11.13
N VAL A 54 -18.17 -8.71 9.81
CA VAL A 54 -17.03 -8.77 8.89
C VAL A 54 -17.14 -7.62 7.90
N HIS A 55 -16.04 -6.93 7.68
CA HIS A 55 -15.91 -5.91 6.65
C HIS A 55 -14.62 -6.13 5.87
N GLU A 56 -14.70 -6.10 4.54
CA GLU A 56 -13.57 -6.29 3.64
C GLU A 56 -13.21 -4.98 2.96
N VAL A 57 -11.91 -4.73 2.84
CA VAL A 57 -11.34 -3.53 2.22
C VAL A 57 -10.22 -3.97 1.28
N ILE A 58 -10.26 -3.50 0.04
CA ILE A 58 -9.17 -3.70 -0.92
C ILE A 58 -8.23 -2.50 -0.81
N VAL A 59 -6.96 -2.77 -0.56
CA VAL A 59 -5.90 -1.76 -0.49
C VAL A 59 -4.98 -1.94 -1.67
N THR A 60 -4.76 -0.86 -2.42
CA THR A 60 -3.79 -0.79 -3.52
C THR A 60 -2.74 0.24 -3.15
N VAL A 61 -1.49 -0.21 -2.98
CA VAL A 61 -0.35 0.68 -2.74
C VAL A 61 0.23 1.07 -4.09
N GLN A 62 0.38 2.37 -4.32
CA GLN A 62 0.96 2.91 -5.55
C GLN A 62 2.33 3.49 -5.20
N GLU A 63 3.36 3.04 -5.91
CA GLU A 63 4.65 3.74 -5.92
C GLU A 63 4.61 4.88 -6.94
N LYS A 64 5.38 5.94 -6.68
CA LYS A 64 5.57 7.00 -7.67
C LYS A 64 6.31 6.41 -8.87
N PRO A 65 5.94 6.76 -10.13
CA PRO A 65 6.72 6.35 -11.28
C PRO A 65 8.19 6.70 -11.08
N ALA A 66 9.08 5.74 -11.32
CA ALA A 66 10.51 5.99 -11.30
C ALA A 66 10.84 7.12 -12.29
N PRO A 67 11.84 7.98 -12.03
CA PRO A 67 12.31 8.93 -13.03
C PRO A 67 12.58 8.20 -14.34
N PRO A 68 11.92 8.59 -15.45
CA PRO A 68 12.03 7.82 -16.67
C PRO A 68 13.44 7.91 -17.22
N GLN A 69 13.91 6.82 -17.82
CA GLN A 69 15.11 6.85 -18.63
C GLN A 69 14.74 7.45 -19.99
N CYS A 70 15.35 8.58 -20.33
CA CYS A 70 15.16 9.27 -21.60
C CYS A 70 16.42 9.15 -22.47
N TRP A 71 16.23 8.91 -23.76
CA TRP A 71 17.32 8.90 -24.74
C TRP A 71 16.79 9.25 -26.13
N PHE A 72 17.69 9.42 -27.09
CA PHE A 72 17.35 9.64 -28.48
C PHE A 72 18.04 8.62 -29.38
N GLU A 73 17.46 8.40 -30.55
CA GLU A 73 18.05 7.64 -31.64
C GLU A 73 18.14 8.52 -32.88
N GLY A 74 19.27 8.44 -33.60
CA GLY A 74 19.58 9.29 -34.75
C GLY A 74 20.70 10.30 -34.48
N GLU A 75 21.06 11.06 -35.50
CA GLU A 75 22.13 12.06 -35.44
C GLU A 75 21.60 13.44 -35.03
N LEU A 76 22.25 14.08 -34.05
CA LEU A 76 21.93 15.43 -33.61
C LEU A 76 22.57 16.48 -34.53
N ALA A 77 22.04 16.60 -35.74
CA ALA A 77 22.45 17.61 -36.72
C ALA A 77 21.23 18.38 -37.25
N GLU A 78 21.45 19.62 -37.69
CA GLU A 78 20.40 20.45 -38.28
C GLU A 78 19.86 19.79 -39.55
N GLY A 79 18.52 19.69 -39.65
CA GLY A 79 17.84 19.02 -40.76
C GLY A 79 17.69 17.50 -40.63
N SER A 80 18.30 16.88 -39.61
CA SER A 80 18.15 15.43 -39.35
C SER A 80 16.88 15.09 -38.58
N SER A 81 16.31 13.91 -38.87
CA SER A 81 15.21 13.33 -38.09
C SER A 81 15.77 12.55 -36.90
N VAL A 82 15.22 12.80 -35.70
CA VAL A 82 15.57 12.08 -34.47
C VAL A 82 14.33 11.46 -33.83
N LEU A 83 14.50 10.32 -33.17
CA LEU A 83 13.45 9.66 -32.40
C LEU A 83 13.73 9.85 -30.91
N LEU A 84 12.82 10.52 -30.19
CA LEU A 84 12.88 10.65 -28.74
C LEU A 84 12.24 9.43 -28.08
N ARG A 85 12.92 8.84 -27.10
CA ARG A 85 12.47 7.66 -26.36
C ARG A 85 12.48 7.92 -24.86
N CYS A 86 11.55 7.26 -24.19
CA CYS A 86 11.32 7.36 -22.76
C CYS A 86 10.82 6.01 -22.25
N PHE A 87 11.38 5.54 -21.13
CA PHE A 87 10.94 4.32 -20.45
C PHE A 87 10.82 4.56 -18.95
N SER A 88 9.66 4.25 -18.38
CA SER A 88 9.47 4.09 -16.94
C SER A 88 9.08 2.64 -16.68
N ARG A 89 9.70 2.02 -15.68
CA ARG A 89 9.18 0.78 -15.10
C ARG A 89 7.96 1.08 -14.26
#